data_AF-A0A1Q6ZM69-F1
#
_entry.id   AF-A0A1Q6ZM69-F1
#
_cell.length_a   1.000
_cell.length_b   1.000
_cell.length_c   1.000
_cell.angle_alpha   90.00
_cell.angle_beta   90.00
_cell.angle_gamma   90.00
#
_symmetry.space_group_name_H-M   'P 1'
#
loop_
_entity.id
_entity.type
_entity.pdbx_description
1 polymer ?
#
loop_
_entity_poly.entity_id
_entity_poly.type
_entity_poly.pdbx_seq_one_letter_code
_entity_poly.pdbx_strand_id
1 'polypeptide(L)'
;MVPVTRSSAAPWRWRALAVLVGALGLNCTDATGPGRINGRLVLMPAFESKAASQIDFDRMRVTIVHTNRAAVLDTVISIPSTVDTIDVSLRVPLASSSEDFLLYLRLVNAAGDTVLRNEPYPQQVTVSSGGGTAGTPVAVLLRATIASVVVTPPEVSFSSFGDTQRLSAVALDQNGVPLTIQPAAFVWLSSAPAIASVNPTTGLVTAVTNGSATISATASGVSGTLLVAVSQVATQLAFTTSPSTAAAGIIIAPPITVAAQDARGNAVTAFIDLVTVTIGANPGNSVLTGTTAKAAVAGVAQFADLRLDQPGTQYTLVFTTPNLPPITSVPFDVLAAPATVYWTNAAGGSWTTARRLQRNPDAHCAEPYADVEWRRNGHRQWQAPTCERHCRGGRAAHQ
;
A
#
# COMPACT_ATOMS: atom_id res chain seq x y z
N MET A 1 -11.84 54.67 7.64
CA MET A 1 -12.01 54.56 6.17
C MET A 1 -10.66 54.23 5.58
N VAL A 2 -10.45 52.97 5.20
CA VAL A 2 -9.25 52.52 4.49
C VAL A 2 -9.63 52.45 3.02
N PRO A 3 -8.91 53.10 2.09
CA PRO A 3 -9.22 52.96 0.67
C PRO A 3 -8.78 51.58 0.19
N VAL A 4 -9.74 50.77 -0.24
CA VAL A 4 -9.49 49.55 -1.01
C VAL A 4 -9.00 49.99 -2.39
N THR A 5 -7.72 49.76 -2.66
CA THR A 5 -7.16 49.84 -4.01
C THR A 5 -7.85 48.80 -4.89
N ARG A 6 -8.58 49.27 -5.91
CA ARG A 6 -9.09 48.45 -7.01
C ARG A 6 -7.92 47.69 -7.63
N SER A 7 -7.89 46.36 -7.47
CA SER A 7 -7.15 45.52 -8.39
C SER A 7 -7.83 45.63 -9.76
N SER A 8 -7.15 46.21 -10.73
CA SER A 8 -7.57 46.18 -12.13
C SER A 8 -7.80 44.74 -12.55
N ALA A 9 -9.07 44.33 -12.68
CA ALA A 9 -9.42 43.08 -13.34
C ALA A 9 -8.91 43.18 -14.78
N ALA A 10 -7.92 42.35 -15.12
CA ALA A 10 -7.41 42.23 -16.47
C ALA A 10 -8.58 41.86 -17.42
N PRO A 11 -8.68 42.45 -18.62
CA PRO A 11 -9.70 42.07 -19.59
C PRO A 11 -9.39 40.66 -20.10
N TRP A 12 -10.19 39.68 -19.66
CA TRP A 12 -10.05 38.28 -20.04
C TRP A 12 -10.40 38.11 -21.53
N ARG A 13 -9.38 37.80 -22.34
CA ARG A 13 -9.51 37.40 -23.75
C ARG A 13 -10.02 35.97 -23.84
N TRP A 14 -10.84 35.64 -24.83
CA TRP A 14 -11.29 34.25 -25.00
C TRP A 14 -10.11 33.34 -25.28
N ARG A 15 -10.02 32.32 -24.44
CA ARG A 15 -9.05 31.25 -24.43
C ARG A 15 -9.81 29.97 -24.76
N ALA A 16 -10.31 29.83 -25.98
CA ALA A 16 -11.20 28.72 -26.29
C ALA A 16 -10.43 27.38 -26.17
N LEU A 17 -10.95 26.28 -25.59
CA LEU A 17 -12.29 25.87 -25.11
C LEU A 17 -13.51 26.74 -25.44
N ALA A 18 -14.07 26.59 -26.65
CA ALA A 18 -15.42 26.98 -27.00
C ALA A 18 -15.92 26.17 -28.20
N VAL A 19 -17.07 25.52 -28.02
CA VAL A 19 -17.89 24.97 -29.11
C VAL A 19 -18.63 26.13 -29.74
N LEU A 20 -18.24 26.57 -30.94
CA LEU A 20 -19.06 27.53 -31.67
C LEU A 20 -20.23 26.78 -32.34
N VAL A 21 -21.29 26.48 -31.58
CA VAL A 21 -22.58 26.10 -32.17
C VAL A 21 -23.28 27.39 -32.59
N GLY A 22 -23.26 27.68 -33.89
CA GLY A 22 -23.97 28.84 -34.46
C GLY A 22 -25.04 28.39 -35.42
N ALA A 23 -26.30 28.76 -35.17
CA ALA A 23 -27.29 28.78 -36.23
C ALA A 23 -27.09 30.07 -37.05
N LEU A 24 -26.58 29.95 -38.28
CA LEU A 24 -26.48 31.10 -39.19
C LEU A 24 -27.87 31.36 -39.79
N GLY A 25 -28.60 32.32 -39.25
CA GLY A 25 -29.86 32.78 -39.84
C GLY A 25 -29.55 33.65 -41.06
N LEU A 26 -29.77 33.16 -42.29
CA LEU A 26 -29.58 33.93 -43.52
C LEU A 26 -30.89 34.57 -43.98
N ASN A 27 -31.13 35.81 -43.57
CA ASN A 27 -32.29 36.57 -44.03
C ASN A 27 -32.04 37.07 -45.46
N CYS A 28 -32.58 36.38 -46.44
CA CYS A 28 -32.48 36.76 -47.86
C CYS A 28 -33.66 37.68 -48.24
N THR A 29 -33.41 38.70 -49.05
CA THR A 29 -34.47 39.48 -49.71
C THR A 29 -34.34 39.30 -51.20
N ASP A 30 -35.38 38.75 -51.84
CA ASP A 30 -35.51 38.73 -53.29
C ASP A 30 -35.79 40.17 -53.79
N ALA A 31 -35.10 40.60 -54.84
CA ALA A 31 -35.28 41.91 -55.47
C ALA A 31 -36.57 42.03 -56.32
N THR A 32 -37.42 40.99 -56.40
CA THR A 32 -38.52 40.92 -57.38
C THR A 32 -39.95 40.88 -56.83
N GLY A 33 -40.23 41.03 -55.53
CA GLY A 33 -41.62 41.16 -55.04
C GLY A 33 -41.82 41.33 -53.52
N PRO A 34 -43.05 41.65 -53.05
CA PRO A 34 -43.30 42.11 -51.67
C PRO A 34 -43.38 40.99 -50.60
N GLY A 35 -42.93 39.77 -50.91
CA GLY A 35 -42.98 38.63 -49.98
C GLY A 35 -41.69 38.50 -49.16
N ARG A 36 -41.77 38.65 -47.83
CA ARG A 36 -40.68 38.28 -46.93
C ARG A 36 -40.61 36.76 -46.81
N ILE A 37 -39.52 36.14 -47.27
CA ILE A 37 -39.28 34.71 -47.07
C ILE A 37 -37.99 34.55 -46.25
N ASN A 38 -38.12 34.01 -45.04
CA ASN A 38 -36.99 33.76 -44.15
C ASN A 38 -36.34 32.41 -44.50
N GLY A 39 -35.09 32.43 -44.94
CA GLY A 39 -34.23 31.24 -45.04
C GLY A 39 -33.40 31.06 -43.76
N ARG A 40 -33.11 29.83 -43.36
CA ARG A 40 -32.21 29.53 -42.23
C ARG A 40 -31.21 28.47 -42.68
N LEU A 41 -29.91 28.78 -42.63
CA LEU A 41 -28.84 27.87 -43.00
C LEU A 41 -28.00 27.56 -41.75
N VAL A 42 -28.25 26.42 -41.10
CA VAL A 42 -27.46 26.01 -39.92
C VAL A 42 -26.22 25.25 -40.39
N LEU A 43 -25.03 25.71 -40.02
CA LEU A 43 -23.75 25.11 -40.41
C LEU A 43 -22.93 24.72 -39.17
N MET A 44 -22.08 23.70 -39.32
CA MET A 44 -21.19 23.19 -38.27
C MET A 44 -19.74 23.24 -38.76
N PRO A 45 -19.10 24.41 -38.73
CA PRO A 45 -17.71 24.54 -39.14
C PRO A 45 -16.78 23.90 -38.10
N ALA A 46 -15.92 22.97 -38.53
CA ALA A 46 -14.82 22.49 -37.70
C ALA A 46 -13.68 23.51 -37.74
N PHE A 47 -13.12 23.93 -36.61
CA PHE A 47 -11.91 24.76 -36.60
C PHE A 47 -10.74 23.92 -36.11
N GLU A 48 -9.72 23.73 -36.97
CA GLU A 48 -8.51 23.00 -36.59
C GLU A 48 -7.37 23.98 -36.27
N SER A 49 -6.73 23.79 -35.10
CA SER A 49 -5.46 24.43 -34.78
C SER A 49 -4.32 23.46 -35.11
N LYS A 50 -3.34 23.93 -35.90
CA LYS A 50 -2.05 23.24 -36.09
C LYS A 50 -0.98 23.68 -35.09
N ALA A 51 -1.29 24.63 -34.21
CA ALA A 51 -0.37 25.13 -33.19
C ALA A 51 -0.58 24.40 -31.85
N ALA A 52 0.53 24.06 -31.18
CA ALA A 52 0.55 23.39 -29.88
C ALA A 52 0.25 24.34 -28.69
N SER A 53 -0.04 25.62 -28.96
CA SER A 53 -0.20 26.68 -27.97
C SER A 53 -1.60 27.27 -27.96
N GLN A 54 -1.98 27.89 -26.85
CA GLN A 54 -3.23 28.64 -26.69
C GLN A 54 -3.35 29.76 -27.72
N ILE A 55 -4.54 29.89 -28.31
CA ILE A 55 -4.87 30.88 -29.33
C ILE A 55 -5.99 31.77 -28.81
N ASP A 56 -5.71 33.07 -28.65
CA ASP A 56 -6.72 34.05 -28.25
C ASP A 56 -7.53 34.52 -29.47
N PHE A 57 -8.85 34.61 -29.32
CA PHE A 57 -9.72 35.31 -30.26
C PHE A 57 -10.81 36.12 -29.57
N ASP A 58 -11.43 37.06 -30.27
CA ASP A 58 -12.56 37.83 -29.74
C ASP A 58 -13.64 38.13 -30.78
N ARG A 59 -13.36 37.78 -32.04
CA ARG A 59 -14.19 38.09 -33.19
C ARG A 59 -14.25 36.90 -34.14
N MET A 60 -15.37 36.78 -34.85
CA MET A 60 -15.51 35.89 -36.00
C MET A 60 -15.67 36.74 -37.26
N ARG A 61 -14.81 36.54 -38.24
CA ARG A 61 -15.00 37.09 -39.59
C ARG A 61 -15.71 36.06 -40.46
N VAL A 62 -16.81 36.48 -41.05
CA VAL A 62 -17.65 35.69 -41.96
C VAL A 62 -17.57 36.32 -43.34
N THR A 63 -17.07 35.56 -44.30
CA THR A 63 -17.04 35.98 -45.70
C THR A 63 -17.79 34.97 -46.54
N ILE A 64 -18.76 35.44 -47.33
CA ILE A 64 -19.56 34.62 -48.25
C ILE A 64 -19.29 35.13 -49.65
N VAL A 65 -18.82 34.23 -50.51
CA VAL A 65 -18.47 34.53 -51.89
C VAL A 65 -19.35 33.69 -52.79
N HIS A 66 -20.03 34.31 -53.73
CA HIS A 66 -20.74 33.58 -54.76
C HIS A 66 -19.72 32.92 -55.68
N THR A 67 -19.93 31.67 -56.06
CA THR A 67 -18.97 30.88 -56.85
C THR A 67 -18.60 31.48 -58.22
N ASN A 68 -19.37 32.46 -58.71
CA ASN A 68 -19.25 33.08 -60.03
C ASN A 68 -19.25 34.64 -60.02
N ARG A 69 -19.17 35.29 -58.84
CA ARG A 69 -19.15 36.77 -58.69
C ARG A 69 -18.20 37.22 -57.57
N ALA A 70 -18.01 38.53 -57.40
CA ALA A 70 -17.30 39.13 -56.27
C ALA A 70 -18.00 38.85 -54.92
N ALA A 71 -17.27 38.98 -53.81
CA ALA A 71 -17.76 38.69 -52.45
C ALA A 71 -19.09 39.38 -52.16
N VAL A 72 -20.07 38.61 -51.67
CA VAL A 72 -21.44 39.08 -51.44
C VAL A 72 -21.62 39.56 -50.00
N LEU A 73 -20.80 39.05 -49.06
CA LEU A 73 -20.78 39.48 -47.67
C LEU A 73 -19.37 39.32 -47.10
N ASP A 74 -18.89 40.33 -46.37
CA ASP A 74 -17.70 40.24 -45.54
C ASP A 74 -17.93 41.05 -44.26
N THR A 75 -18.08 40.37 -43.14
CA THR A 75 -18.43 40.99 -41.86
C THR A 75 -17.63 40.40 -40.71
N VAL A 76 -17.45 41.20 -39.66
CA VAL A 76 -16.77 40.79 -38.43
C VAL A 76 -17.76 40.94 -37.27
N ILE A 77 -17.94 39.86 -36.54
CA ILE A 77 -18.88 39.76 -35.42
C ILE A 77 -18.08 39.58 -34.14
N SER A 78 -18.38 40.40 -33.14
CA SER A 78 -17.80 40.24 -31.80
C SER A 78 -18.38 39.01 -31.11
N ILE A 79 -17.53 38.26 -30.43
CA ILE A 79 -17.91 37.13 -29.58
C ILE A 79 -17.82 37.62 -28.13
N PRO A 80 -18.93 37.90 -27.43
CA PRO A 80 -18.89 38.43 -26.07
C PRO A 80 -18.32 37.40 -25.09
N SER A 81 -17.38 37.75 -24.20
CA SER A 81 -16.70 36.83 -23.26
C SER A 81 -17.58 36.05 -22.26
N THR A 82 -18.89 36.21 -22.33
CA THR A 82 -19.86 35.71 -21.34
C THR A 82 -20.81 34.66 -21.92
N VAL A 83 -20.65 34.27 -23.19
CA VAL A 83 -21.60 33.38 -23.87
C VAL A 83 -20.91 32.20 -24.55
N ASP A 84 -21.32 30.98 -24.24
CA ASP A 84 -20.78 29.76 -24.86
C ASP A 84 -21.31 29.54 -26.29
N THR A 85 -22.35 30.29 -26.68
CA THR A 85 -22.96 30.25 -28.02
C THR A 85 -23.29 31.66 -28.49
N ILE A 86 -23.20 31.89 -29.81
CA ILE A 86 -23.65 33.14 -30.44
C ILE A 86 -24.60 32.82 -31.60
N ASP A 87 -25.76 33.47 -31.61
CA ASP A 87 -26.65 33.45 -32.76
C ASP A 87 -26.21 34.52 -33.75
N VAL A 88 -26.01 34.11 -34.99
CA VAL A 88 -25.52 34.99 -36.05
C VAL A 88 -26.59 35.10 -37.12
N SER A 89 -27.15 36.31 -37.26
CA SER A 89 -28.10 36.64 -38.32
C SER A 89 -27.40 37.46 -39.39
N LEU A 90 -27.29 36.93 -40.60
CA LEU A 90 -26.67 37.60 -41.74
C LEU A 90 -27.70 37.79 -42.86
N ARG A 91 -27.48 38.76 -43.74
CA ARG A 91 -28.29 38.94 -44.95
C ARG A 91 -27.41 38.70 -46.16
N VAL A 92 -27.88 37.83 -47.04
CA VAL A 92 -27.23 37.53 -48.32
C VAL A 92 -28.30 37.69 -49.40
N PRO A 93 -28.13 38.60 -50.36
CA PRO A 93 -29.03 38.67 -51.51
C PRO A 93 -28.86 37.42 -52.38
N LEU A 94 -29.98 36.85 -52.82
CA LEU A 94 -30.02 35.74 -53.78
C LEU A 94 -30.58 36.26 -55.10
N ALA A 95 -30.06 35.78 -56.23
CA ALA A 95 -30.62 35.99 -57.56
C ALA A 95 -31.53 34.84 -58.04
N SER A 96 -31.46 33.66 -57.41
CA SER A 96 -32.40 32.53 -57.61
C SER A 96 -32.86 31.90 -56.30
N SER A 97 -33.87 31.02 -56.39
CA SER A 97 -34.44 30.29 -55.24
C SER A 97 -33.47 29.30 -54.58
N SER A 98 -32.33 29.02 -55.20
CA SER A 98 -31.22 28.25 -54.64
C SER A 98 -29.91 28.67 -55.30
N GLU A 99 -28.87 28.91 -54.50
CA GLU A 99 -27.54 29.31 -54.99
C GLU A 99 -26.41 28.68 -54.15
N ASP A 100 -25.30 28.36 -54.81
CA ASP A 100 -24.09 27.81 -54.19
C ASP A 100 -23.08 28.91 -53.88
N PHE A 101 -22.60 28.92 -52.64
CA PHE A 101 -21.63 29.85 -52.11
C PHE A 101 -20.40 29.15 -51.53
N LEU A 102 -19.30 29.90 -51.46
CA LEU A 102 -18.14 29.57 -50.67
C LEU A 102 -18.18 30.36 -49.37
N LEU A 103 -18.17 29.64 -48.26
CA LEU A 103 -18.13 30.18 -46.91
C LEU A 103 -16.72 30.12 -46.35
N TYR A 104 -16.24 31.28 -45.90
CA TYR A 104 -15.00 31.42 -45.17
C TYR A 104 -15.31 31.91 -43.76
N LEU A 105 -15.00 31.07 -42.77
CA LEU A 105 -15.08 31.44 -41.36
C LEU A 105 -13.69 31.51 -40.77
N ARG A 106 -13.44 32.60 -40.06
CA ARG A 106 -12.14 32.90 -39.46
C ARG A 106 -12.36 33.39 -38.04
N LEU A 107 -11.68 32.77 -37.08
CA LEU A 107 -11.59 33.32 -35.74
C LEU A 107 -10.44 34.33 -35.73
N VAL A 108 -10.70 35.50 -35.18
CA VAL A 108 -9.84 36.67 -35.27
C VAL A 108 -9.47 37.13 -33.86
N ASN A 109 -8.19 37.41 -33.64
CA ASN A 109 -7.68 37.93 -32.37
C ASN A 109 -7.96 39.43 -32.20
N ALA A 110 -7.70 39.96 -31.01
CA ALA A 110 -7.85 41.39 -30.74
C ALA A 110 -6.98 42.29 -31.66
N ALA A 111 -5.85 41.78 -32.16
CA ALA A 111 -4.98 42.47 -33.10
C ALA A 111 -5.54 42.49 -34.54
N GLY A 112 -6.55 41.67 -34.86
CA GLY A 112 -7.14 41.55 -36.19
C GLY A 112 -6.61 40.38 -37.02
N ASP A 113 -5.73 39.56 -36.47
CA ASP A 113 -5.16 38.40 -37.17
C ASP A 113 -6.13 37.23 -37.18
N THR A 114 -6.19 36.54 -38.32
CA THR A 114 -6.88 35.24 -38.40
C THR A 114 -6.03 34.19 -37.70
N VAL A 115 -6.57 33.60 -36.66
CA VAL A 115 -5.87 32.60 -35.85
C VAL A 115 -6.37 31.18 -36.07
N LEU A 116 -7.63 31.02 -36.48
CA LEU A 116 -8.20 29.74 -36.89
C LEU A 116 -9.11 29.91 -38.10
N ARG A 117 -9.22 28.85 -38.89
CA ARG A 117 -10.07 28.74 -40.08
C ARG A 117 -10.96 27.52 -39.97
N ASN A 118 -12.14 27.58 -40.57
CA ASN A 118 -12.99 26.40 -40.64
C ASN A 118 -12.45 25.39 -41.65
N GLU A 119 -12.63 24.09 -41.42
CA GLU A 119 -12.32 23.01 -42.34
C GLU A 119 -13.62 22.31 -42.80
N PRO A 120 -13.78 22.02 -44.12
CA PRO A 120 -12.90 22.44 -45.22
C PRO A 120 -12.89 23.97 -45.42
N TYR A 121 -11.74 24.51 -45.81
CA TYR A 121 -11.56 25.94 -46.10
C TYR A 121 -11.31 26.23 -47.59
N PRO A 122 -12.20 26.94 -48.32
CA PRO A 122 -13.56 27.33 -47.94
C PRO A 122 -14.53 26.15 -47.90
N GLN A 123 -15.63 26.32 -47.19
CA GLN A 123 -16.74 25.36 -47.15
C GLN A 123 -17.75 25.70 -48.24
N GLN A 124 -18.12 24.72 -49.07
CA GLN A 124 -19.25 24.89 -50.00
C GLN A 124 -20.57 24.82 -49.24
N VAL A 125 -21.45 25.79 -49.51
CA VAL A 125 -22.79 25.85 -48.91
C VAL A 125 -23.83 26.25 -49.94
N THR A 126 -24.95 25.53 -49.97
CA THR A 126 -26.10 25.88 -50.81
C THR A 126 -27.13 26.62 -49.95
N VAL A 127 -27.53 27.82 -50.39
CA VAL A 127 -28.58 28.61 -49.74
C VAL A 127 -29.82 28.53 -50.60
N SER A 128 -30.90 27.95 -50.06
CA SER A 128 -32.20 27.88 -50.71
C SER A 128 -33.24 28.76 -50.02
N SER A 129 -34.14 29.35 -50.79
CA SER A 129 -35.33 30.01 -50.27
C SER A 129 -36.34 28.95 -49.84
N GLY A 130 -36.62 28.88 -48.53
CA GLY A 130 -37.62 27.96 -47.95
C GLY A 130 -37.03 26.83 -47.10
N GLY A 131 -37.29 26.89 -45.80
CA GLY A 131 -37.47 25.73 -44.90
C GLY A 131 -36.37 24.66 -44.83
N GLY A 132 -35.13 25.03 -44.50
CA GLY A 132 -34.12 24.03 -44.09
C GLY A 132 -34.37 23.53 -42.66
N THR A 133 -34.30 22.21 -42.43
CA THR A 133 -34.29 21.60 -41.09
C THR A 133 -32.92 21.74 -40.44
N ALA A 134 -32.89 22.04 -39.13
CA ALA A 134 -31.66 22.19 -38.36
C ALA A 134 -30.94 20.85 -38.20
N GLY A 135 -29.67 20.77 -38.63
CA GLY A 135 -28.78 19.67 -38.25
C GLY A 135 -28.47 19.69 -36.75
N THR A 136 -28.29 18.51 -36.16
CA THR A 136 -27.92 18.30 -34.74
C THR A 136 -26.50 18.81 -34.42
N PRO A 137 -26.30 19.65 -33.38
CA PRO A 137 -24.98 20.21 -33.07
C PRO A 137 -23.88 19.15 -32.93
N VAL A 138 -22.73 19.38 -33.58
CA VAL A 138 -21.49 18.61 -33.34
C VAL A 138 -20.62 19.39 -32.33
N ALA A 139 -20.19 18.73 -31.26
CA ALA A 139 -19.36 19.32 -30.22
C ALA A 139 -17.89 19.47 -30.66
N VAL A 140 -17.31 20.66 -30.47
CA VAL A 140 -15.88 20.94 -30.64
C VAL A 140 -15.17 20.70 -29.31
N LEU A 141 -14.49 19.56 -29.18
CA LEU A 141 -13.73 19.22 -27.99
C LEU A 141 -12.36 19.90 -28.02
N LEU A 142 -12.24 21.07 -27.41
CA LEU A 142 -10.93 21.67 -27.15
C LEU A 142 -10.29 20.91 -25.99
N ARG A 143 -9.15 20.28 -26.24
CA ARG A 143 -8.41 19.54 -25.23
C ARG A 143 -7.44 20.51 -24.57
N ALA A 144 -7.72 20.92 -23.33
CA ALA A 144 -6.68 21.49 -22.48
C ALA A 144 -5.58 20.43 -22.33
N THR A 145 -4.38 20.74 -22.81
CA THR A 145 -3.23 19.82 -22.77
C THR A 145 -2.69 19.74 -21.35
N ILE A 146 -2.34 18.53 -20.91
CA ILE A 146 -1.70 18.31 -19.60
C ILE A 146 -0.33 18.98 -19.64
N ALA A 147 -0.06 19.92 -18.74
CA ALA A 147 1.24 20.57 -18.59
C ALA A 147 2.06 19.98 -17.45
N SER A 148 1.40 19.61 -16.35
CA SER A 148 2.02 18.90 -15.23
C SER A 148 1.05 17.93 -14.58
N VAL A 149 1.60 16.99 -13.82
CA VAL A 149 0.82 16.05 -13.00
C VAL A 149 1.31 16.21 -11.56
N VAL A 150 0.37 16.39 -10.63
CA VAL A 150 0.65 16.43 -9.20
C VAL A 150 0.17 15.13 -8.58
N VAL A 151 1.02 14.52 -7.74
CA VAL A 151 0.70 13.30 -7.01
C VAL A 151 0.48 13.62 -5.54
N THR A 152 -0.55 13.02 -4.95
CA THR A 152 -0.93 13.19 -3.55
C THR A 152 -0.98 11.82 -2.84
N PRO A 153 -0.42 11.71 -1.62
CA PRO A 153 0.44 12.70 -0.93
C PRO A 153 1.79 12.94 -1.67
N PRO A 154 2.48 14.05 -1.39
CA PRO A 154 3.74 14.41 -2.06
C PRO A 154 4.94 13.58 -1.60
N GLU A 155 4.82 12.86 -0.49
CA GLU A 155 5.79 11.90 0.03
C GLU A 155 5.05 10.81 0.83
N VAL A 156 5.66 9.63 0.94
CA VAL A 156 5.15 8.53 1.75
C VAL A 156 6.30 7.85 2.48
N SER A 157 6.13 7.60 3.76
CA SER A 157 7.04 6.79 4.57
C SER A 157 6.31 5.59 5.15
N PHE A 158 6.90 4.40 5.04
CA PHE A 158 6.38 3.16 5.62
C PHE A 158 7.32 2.62 6.70
N SER A 159 6.74 2.18 7.82
CA SER A 159 7.46 1.62 8.96
C SER A 159 7.28 0.11 9.12
N SER A 160 6.41 -0.52 8.33
CA SER A 160 6.23 -1.98 8.33
C SER A 160 6.20 -2.53 6.91
N PHE A 161 6.69 -3.77 6.74
CA PHE A 161 6.57 -4.44 5.43
C PHE A 161 5.14 -4.84 5.13
N GLY A 162 4.78 -4.71 3.85
CA GLY A 162 3.41 -4.84 3.37
C GLY A 162 2.55 -3.59 3.58
N ASP A 163 3.04 -2.53 4.25
CA ASP A 163 2.28 -1.27 4.38
C ASP A 163 1.83 -0.75 3.02
N THR A 164 0.58 -0.27 2.97
CA THR A 164 -0.02 0.18 1.72
C THR A 164 -0.48 1.62 1.81
N GLN A 165 -0.23 2.40 0.76
CA GLN A 165 -0.75 3.76 0.60
C GLN A 165 -1.33 3.88 -0.80
N ARG A 166 -2.58 4.33 -0.89
CA ARG A 166 -3.17 4.68 -2.19
C ARG A 166 -2.79 6.12 -2.54
N LEU A 167 -2.24 6.28 -3.73
CA LEU A 167 -1.93 7.59 -4.30
C LEU A 167 -3.08 8.08 -5.18
N SER A 168 -3.18 9.39 -5.35
CA SER A 168 -4.00 10.03 -6.37
C SER A 168 -3.16 10.99 -7.20
N ALA A 169 -3.58 11.23 -8.44
CA ALA A 169 -2.91 12.16 -9.34
C ALA A 169 -3.92 13.12 -9.97
N VAL A 170 -3.50 14.36 -10.18
CA VAL A 170 -4.29 15.42 -10.83
C VAL A 170 -3.44 16.06 -11.92
N ALA A 171 -3.99 16.11 -13.13
CA ALA A 171 -3.41 16.83 -14.26
C ALA A 171 -3.76 18.32 -14.17
N LEU A 172 -2.74 19.17 -14.34
CA LEU A 172 -2.84 20.62 -14.35
C LEU A 172 -2.54 21.18 -15.75
N ASP A 173 -3.10 22.35 -16.05
CA ASP A 173 -2.76 23.15 -17.23
C ASP A 173 -1.44 23.94 -17.05
N GLN A 174 -1.04 24.71 -18.07
CA GLN A 174 0.20 25.51 -17.99
C GLN A 174 0.19 26.61 -16.92
N ASN A 175 -0.98 26.93 -16.35
CA ASN A 175 -1.13 27.93 -15.30
C ASN A 175 -1.14 27.29 -13.90
N GLY A 176 -1.00 25.96 -13.80
CA GLY A 176 -1.06 25.21 -12.55
C GLY A 176 -2.48 24.97 -12.03
N VAL A 177 -3.50 25.13 -12.88
CA VAL A 177 -4.91 24.91 -12.51
C VAL A 177 -5.33 23.49 -12.91
N PRO A 178 -6.07 22.74 -12.06
CA PRO A 178 -6.58 21.43 -12.42
C PRO A 178 -7.46 21.45 -13.67
N LEU A 179 -7.24 20.49 -14.57
CA LEU A 179 -8.11 20.31 -15.74
C LEU A 179 -9.55 19.98 -15.30
N THR A 180 -10.54 20.62 -15.94
CA THR A 180 -11.97 20.36 -15.71
C THR A 180 -12.34 18.90 -15.98
N ILE A 181 -11.70 18.28 -16.98
CA ILE A 181 -11.80 16.86 -17.28
C ILE A 181 -10.43 16.23 -17.03
N GLN A 182 -10.36 15.38 -16.02
CA GLN A 182 -9.15 14.62 -15.71
C GLN A 182 -8.95 13.47 -16.70
N PRO A 183 -7.70 13.01 -16.90
CA PRO A 183 -7.44 11.78 -17.64
C PRO A 183 -8.25 10.61 -17.05
N ALA A 184 -8.80 9.76 -17.93
CA ALA A 184 -9.57 8.60 -17.50
C ALA A 184 -8.75 7.63 -16.63
N ALA A 185 -7.43 7.61 -16.81
CA ALA A 185 -6.49 6.88 -15.98
C ALA A 185 -5.12 7.54 -15.96
N PHE A 186 -4.37 7.29 -14.89
CA PHE A 186 -2.93 7.51 -14.81
C PHE A 186 -2.23 6.16 -14.78
N VAL A 187 -1.10 6.06 -15.49
CA VAL A 187 -0.23 4.88 -15.44
C VAL A 187 0.80 5.09 -14.34
N TRP A 188 0.82 4.17 -13.38
CA TRP A 188 1.73 4.22 -12.23
C TRP A 188 2.94 3.31 -12.45
N LEU A 189 4.12 3.81 -12.09
CA LEU A 189 5.37 3.06 -12.18
C LEU A 189 6.23 3.32 -10.94
N SER A 190 6.94 2.29 -10.48
CA SER A 190 7.97 2.39 -9.44
C SER A 190 9.36 2.26 -10.06
N SER A 191 10.29 3.11 -9.66
CA SER A 191 11.70 2.97 -10.06
C SER A 191 12.40 1.78 -9.40
N ALA A 192 11.88 1.28 -8.28
CA ALA A 192 12.42 0.12 -7.56
C ALA A 192 11.28 -0.74 -6.96
N PRO A 193 10.61 -1.58 -7.77
CA PRO A 193 9.47 -2.39 -7.33
C PRO A 193 9.79 -3.38 -6.21
N ALA A 194 11.06 -3.80 -6.08
CA ALA A 194 11.53 -4.67 -5.01
C ALA A 194 11.59 -3.96 -3.64
N ILE A 195 11.64 -2.62 -3.62
CA ILE A 195 11.62 -1.79 -2.40
C ILE A 195 10.18 -1.36 -2.11
N ALA A 196 9.52 -0.74 -3.10
CA ALA A 196 8.12 -0.37 -3.03
C ALA A 196 7.45 -0.66 -4.37
N SER A 197 6.50 -1.58 -4.38
CA SER A 197 5.71 -1.90 -5.57
C SER A 197 4.51 -0.96 -5.67
N VAL A 198 4.03 -0.70 -6.88
CA VAL A 198 2.82 0.09 -7.11
C VAL A 198 1.93 -0.61 -8.11
N ASN A 199 0.62 -0.66 -7.84
CA ASN A 199 -0.34 -1.15 -8.81
C ASN A 199 -0.44 -0.15 -9.99
N PRO A 200 -0.23 -0.59 -11.24
CA PRO A 200 -0.08 0.30 -12.38
C PRO A 200 -1.36 1.07 -12.75
N THR A 201 -2.54 0.63 -12.29
CA THR A 201 -3.83 1.26 -12.59
C THR A 201 -4.47 1.95 -11.40
N THR A 202 -4.29 1.41 -10.18
CA THR A 202 -4.95 1.95 -8.98
C THR A 202 -4.10 2.93 -8.18
N GLY A 203 -2.78 2.96 -8.41
CA GLY A 203 -1.84 3.78 -7.63
C GLY A 203 -1.66 3.30 -6.19
N LEU A 204 -2.05 2.05 -5.88
CA LEU A 204 -1.81 1.44 -4.57
C LEU A 204 -0.35 1.02 -4.45
N VAL A 205 0.41 1.73 -3.62
CA VAL A 205 1.81 1.41 -3.29
C VAL A 205 1.83 0.41 -2.13
N THR A 206 2.73 -0.57 -2.18
CA THR A 206 3.01 -1.54 -1.10
C THR A 206 4.49 -1.56 -0.77
N ALA A 207 4.84 -1.41 0.52
CA ALA A 207 6.20 -1.55 1.04
C ALA A 207 6.67 -3.01 0.96
N VAL A 208 7.87 -3.25 0.45
CA VAL A 208 8.41 -4.61 0.23
C VAL A 208 9.70 -4.81 1.00
N THR A 209 10.70 -3.95 0.80
CA THR A 209 11.97 -3.98 1.55
C THR A 209 12.43 -2.59 1.93
N ASN A 210 13.39 -2.49 2.84
CA ASN A 210 14.00 -1.21 3.23
C ASN A 210 14.67 -0.53 2.03
N GLY A 211 14.58 0.79 1.98
CA GLY A 211 15.18 1.62 0.94
C GLY A 211 14.24 2.73 0.47
N SER A 212 14.51 3.28 -0.71
CA SER A 212 13.68 4.31 -1.33
C SER A 212 13.34 3.96 -2.77
N ALA A 213 12.16 4.39 -3.21
CA ALA A 213 11.70 4.27 -4.58
C ALA A 213 11.00 5.56 -5.01
N THR A 214 11.18 5.95 -6.26
CA THR A 214 10.41 7.05 -6.87
C THR A 214 9.20 6.44 -7.55
N ILE A 215 8.01 6.92 -7.21
CA ILE A 215 6.76 6.53 -7.87
C ILE A 215 6.36 7.65 -8.82
N SER A 216 6.04 7.30 -10.06
CA SER A 216 5.57 8.23 -11.08
C SER A 216 4.14 7.93 -11.52
N ALA A 217 3.30 8.97 -11.64
CA ALA A 217 2.00 8.93 -12.31
C ALA A 217 2.12 9.61 -13.67
N THR A 218 1.81 8.90 -14.76
CA THR A 218 1.95 9.43 -16.12
C THR A 218 0.60 9.47 -16.84
N ALA A 219 0.31 10.60 -17.49
CA ALA A 219 -0.82 10.76 -18.39
C ALA A 219 -0.40 11.55 -19.62
N SER A 220 -0.72 11.05 -20.82
CA SER A 220 -0.36 11.68 -22.11
C SER A 220 1.12 12.06 -22.23
N GLY A 221 2.03 11.25 -21.67
CA GLY A 221 3.48 11.50 -21.70
C GLY A 221 4.02 12.49 -20.67
N VAL A 222 3.14 13.10 -19.85
CA VAL A 222 3.53 13.99 -18.75
C VAL A 222 3.46 13.23 -17.43
N SER A 223 4.51 13.38 -16.60
CA SER A 223 4.66 12.65 -15.35
C SER A 223 4.75 13.57 -14.14
N GLY A 224 4.13 13.14 -13.04
CA GLY A 224 4.33 13.66 -11.69
C GLY A 224 4.98 12.57 -10.85
N THR A 225 5.85 12.94 -9.91
CA THR A 225 6.62 11.97 -9.11
C THR A 225 6.57 12.28 -7.62
N LEU A 226 6.70 11.25 -6.80
CA LEU A 226 6.98 11.37 -5.37
C LEU A 226 8.05 10.38 -4.91
N LEU A 227 8.61 10.65 -3.73
CA LEU A 227 9.53 9.73 -3.05
C LEU A 227 8.77 8.88 -2.03
N VAL A 228 8.93 7.56 -2.14
CA VAL A 228 8.50 6.58 -1.15
C VAL A 228 9.73 6.08 -0.40
N ALA A 229 9.72 6.20 0.93
CA ALA A 229 10.74 5.66 1.81
C ALA A 229 10.17 4.49 2.62
N VAL A 230 10.91 3.38 2.67
CA VAL A 230 10.57 2.21 3.48
C VAL A 230 11.70 2.01 4.49
N SER A 231 11.36 2.10 5.77
CA SER A 231 12.28 1.81 6.87
C SER A 231 11.52 1.03 7.92
N GLN A 232 11.64 -0.29 7.89
CA GLN A 232 10.99 -1.18 8.85
C GLN A 232 11.47 -0.87 10.28
N VAL A 233 10.54 -0.65 11.19
CA VAL A 233 10.82 -0.32 12.59
C VAL A 233 10.23 -1.41 13.48
N ALA A 234 11.04 -1.93 14.40
CA ALA A 234 10.54 -2.83 15.44
C ALA A 234 9.69 -2.04 16.43
N THR A 235 8.50 -2.54 16.74
CA THR A 235 7.57 -1.93 17.69
C THR A 235 7.26 -2.83 18.87
N GLN A 236 7.57 -4.12 18.78
CA GLN A 236 7.31 -5.10 19.83
C GLN A 236 8.31 -6.25 19.82
N LEU A 237 8.45 -6.91 20.97
CA LEU A 237 9.01 -8.26 21.05
C LEU A 237 7.87 -9.28 20.99
N ALA A 238 8.15 -10.48 20.48
CA ALA A 238 7.21 -11.59 20.51
C ALA A 238 7.94 -12.94 20.62
N PHE A 239 7.34 -13.88 21.36
CA PHE A 239 7.84 -15.26 21.40
C PHE A 239 7.57 -15.96 20.06
N THR A 240 8.62 -16.57 19.51
CA THR A 240 8.49 -17.56 18.42
C THR A 240 8.62 -18.98 18.95
N THR A 241 9.31 -19.17 20.08
CA THR A 241 9.29 -20.39 20.89
C THR A 241 9.31 -19.97 22.35
N SER A 242 8.25 -20.31 23.09
CA SER A 242 8.11 -20.00 24.51
C SER A 242 8.84 -21.03 25.39
N PRO A 243 9.24 -20.68 26.62
CA PRO A 243 9.72 -21.66 27.59
C PRO A 243 8.65 -22.73 27.85
N SER A 244 9.12 -23.93 28.15
CA SER A 244 8.28 -25.07 28.52
C SER A 244 8.80 -25.74 29.78
N THR A 245 8.03 -26.69 30.32
CA THR A 245 8.40 -27.40 31.55
C THR A 245 9.77 -28.04 31.45
N ALA A 246 10.62 -27.78 32.44
CA ALA A 246 11.98 -28.30 32.52
C ALA A 246 12.23 -28.99 33.87
N ALA A 247 13.32 -29.76 33.98
CA ALA A 247 13.78 -30.26 35.28
C ALA A 247 14.82 -29.30 35.88
N ALA A 248 14.85 -29.19 37.20
CA ALA A 248 15.79 -28.35 37.92
C ALA A 248 17.25 -28.68 37.52
N GLY A 249 18.04 -27.64 37.19
CA GLY A 249 19.43 -27.74 36.73
C GLY A 249 19.60 -28.23 35.29
N ILE A 250 18.51 -28.53 34.57
CA ILE A 250 18.52 -28.94 33.16
C ILE A 250 18.14 -27.76 32.27
N ILE A 251 18.68 -27.74 31.05
CA ILE A 251 18.37 -26.73 30.03
C ILE A 251 16.87 -26.71 29.76
N ILE A 252 16.28 -25.52 29.73
CA ILE A 252 14.92 -25.30 29.26
C ILE A 252 14.92 -25.53 27.74
N ALA A 253 14.31 -26.64 27.31
CA ALA A 253 14.23 -27.05 25.91
C ALA A 253 12.74 -27.07 25.46
N PRO A 254 12.45 -26.78 24.18
CA PRO A 254 13.37 -26.30 23.13
C PRO A 254 13.93 -24.89 23.42
N PRO A 255 15.00 -24.45 22.72
CA PRO A 255 15.55 -23.11 22.86
C PRO A 255 14.47 -22.03 22.76
N ILE A 256 14.51 -21.06 23.67
CA ILE A 256 13.56 -19.95 23.68
C ILE A 256 14.01 -18.95 22.63
N THR A 257 13.08 -18.54 21.77
CA THR A 257 13.37 -17.57 20.71
C THR A 257 12.40 -16.39 20.80
N VAL A 258 12.97 -15.19 20.80
CA VAL A 258 12.23 -13.93 20.85
C VAL A 258 12.57 -13.13 19.60
N ALA A 259 11.55 -12.76 18.83
CA ALA A 259 11.68 -11.95 17.63
C ALA A 259 11.30 -10.50 17.94
N ALA A 260 12.06 -9.54 17.42
CA ALA A 260 11.62 -8.15 17.30
C ALA A 260 10.75 -8.03 16.04
N GLN A 261 9.52 -7.55 16.22
CA GLN A 261 8.52 -7.46 15.16
C GLN A 261 8.11 -6.01 14.90
N ASP A 262 7.76 -5.72 13.65
CA ASP A 262 7.08 -4.49 13.26
C ASP A 262 5.60 -4.51 13.68
N ALA A 263 4.86 -3.42 13.40
CA ALA A 263 3.47 -3.28 13.80
C ALA A 263 2.52 -4.29 13.12
N ARG A 264 3.00 -5.02 12.10
CA ARG A 264 2.25 -6.06 11.39
C ARG A 264 2.64 -7.47 11.83
N GLY A 265 3.54 -7.60 12.80
CA GLY A 265 4.03 -8.88 13.29
C GLY A 265 5.13 -9.50 12.42
N ASN A 266 5.69 -8.77 11.45
CA ASN A 266 6.81 -9.26 10.67
C ASN A 266 8.11 -9.10 11.47
N ALA A 267 8.99 -10.10 11.44
CA ALA A 267 10.31 -9.96 12.05
C ALA A 267 11.13 -8.85 11.37
N VAL A 268 11.75 -7.97 12.16
CA VAL A 268 12.62 -6.91 11.67
C VAL A 268 14.04 -7.42 11.58
N THR A 269 14.43 -7.89 10.39
CA THR A 269 15.71 -8.60 10.20
C THR A 269 16.95 -7.75 10.49
N ALA A 270 16.84 -6.42 10.36
CA ALA A 270 17.90 -5.47 10.68
C ALA A 270 18.04 -5.21 12.19
N PHE A 271 17.12 -5.71 13.02
CA PHE A 271 17.20 -5.56 14.48
C PHE A 271 18.32 -6.46 15.03
N ILE A 272 19.29 -5.82 15.67
CA ILE A 272 20.52 -6.44 16.20
C ILE A 272 20.76 -6.13 17.68
N ASP A 273 19.80 -5.45 18.33
CA ASP A 273 19.96 -5.00 19.72
C ASP A 273 19.99 -6.18 20.70
N LEU A 274 20.51 -5.90 21.89
CA LEU A 274 20.62 -6.86 22.98
C LEU A 274 19.25 -7.11 23.63
N VAL A 275 18.78 -8.35 23.56
CA VAL A 275 17.65 -8.83 24.35
C VAL A 275 18.18 -9.46 25.62
N THR A 276 17.68 -9.02 26.77
CA THR A 276 18.03 -9.58 28.09
C THR A 276 16.84 -10.33 28.67
N VAL A 277 17.13 -11.38 29.45
CA VAL A 277 16.12 -12.19 30.14
C VAL A 277 16.35 -12.16 31.64
N THR A 278 15.26 -12.02 32.39
CA THR A 278 15.23 -12.13 33.85
C THR A 278 14.09 -13.06 34.29
N ILE A 279 14.11 -13.49 35.54
CA ILE A 279 12.98 -14.22 36.12
C ILE A 279 11.90 -13.19 36.48
N GLY A 280 10.66 -13.45 36.07
CA GLY A 280 9.46 -12.78 36.55
C GLY A 280 8.99 -13.41 37.87
N ALA A 281 8.03 -14.31 37.79
CA ALA A 281 7.59 -15.11 38.92
C ALA A 281 8.67 -16.14 39.30
N ASN A 282 9.13 -16.10 40.55
CA ASN A 282 10.20 -16.95 41.08
C ASN A 282 9.78 -17.74 42.35
N PRO A 283 8.81 -18.66 42.26
CA PRO A 283 8.22 -19.32 43.43
C PRO A 283 9.17 -20.27 44.17
N GLY A 284 10.17 -20.84 43.47
CA GLY A 284 11.18 -21.70 44.09
C GLY A 284 12.47 -20.95 44.48
N ASN A 285 12.50 -19.61 44.38
CA ASN A 285 13.70 -18.80 44.62
C ASN A 285 14.92 -19.30 43.82
N SER A 286 14.69 -19.71 42.57
CA SER A 286 15.73 -20.15 41.65
C SER A 286 16.62 -19.01 41.21
N VAL A 287 17.83 -19.36 40.76
CA VAL A 287 18.71 -18.50 39.97
C VAL A 287 18.55 -18.88 38.51
N LEU A 288 18.51 -17.88 37.62
CA LEU A 288 18.55 -18.10 36.17
C LEU A 288 20.01 -18.12 35.74
N THR A 289 20.46 -19.25 35.19
CA THR A 289 21.82 -19.43 34.69
C THR A 289 21.81 -19.70 33.19
N GLY A 290 22.99 -19.59 32.54
CA GLY A 290 23.14 -19.64 31.08
C GLY A 290 23.35 -18.25 30.47
N THR A 291 23.07 -18.10 29.18
CA THR A 291 23.21 -16.84 28.44
C THR A 291 22.01 -15.94 28.72
N THR A 292 22.11 -14.98 29.63
CA THR A 292 20.98 -14.09 29.99
C THR A 292 20.87 -12.81 29.15
N ALA A 293 21.80 -12.60 28.23
CA ALA A 293 21.81 -11.47 27.31
C ALA A 293 22.28 -11.92 25.93
N LYS A 294 21.48 -11.68 24.89
CA LYS A 294 21.76 -12.12 23.53
C LYS A 294 21.40 -11.04 22.51
N ALA A 295 22.37 -10.65 21.70
CA ALA A 295 22.12 -9.81 20.54
C ALA A 295 21.29 -10.58 19.51
N ALA A 296 20.26 -9.93 18.96
CA ALA A 296 19.45 -10.51 17.92
C ALA A 296 20.26 -10.74 16.64
N VAL A 297 19.99 -11.84 15.95
CA VAL A 297 20.54 -12.16 14.63
C VAL A 297 19.36 -12.32 13.69
N ALA A 298 19.36 -11.55 12.60
CA ALA A 298 18.22 -11.45 11.69
C ALA A 298 16.89 -11.16 12.43
N GLY A 299 16.93 -10.27 13.43
CA GLY A 299 15.77 -9.89 14.22
C GLY A 299 15.34 -10.88 15.31
N VAL A 300 16.07 -11.98 15.51
CA VAL A 300 15.72 -13.02 16.50
C VAL A 300 16.84 -13.23 17.52
N ALA A 301 16.51 -13.13 18.80
CA ALA A 301 17.38 -13.53 19.90
C ALA A 301 17.03 -14.95 20.34
N GLN A 302 18.02 -15.85 20.34
CA GLN A 302 17.86 -17.25 20.75
C GLN A 302 18.64 -17.52 22.05
N PHE A 303 17.93 -18.14 22.99
CA PHE A 303 18.41 -18.53 24.31
C PHE A 303 18.35 -20.06 24.43
N ALA A 304 19.49 -20.73 24.26
CA ALA A 304 19.56 -22.18 24.10
C ALA A 304 20.09 -22.93 25.33
N ASP A 305 20.54 -22.21 26.36
CA ASP A 305 21.27 -22.77 27.51
C ASP A 305 20.70 -22.32 28.87
N LEU A 306 19.52 -21.67 28.88
CA LEU A 306 18.89 -21.18 30.10
C LEU A 306 18.48 -22.32 31.04
N ARG A 307 18.74 -22.17 32.34
CA ARG A 307 18.42 -23.15 33.38
C ARG A 307 17.87 -22.47 34.63
N LEU A 308 17.03 -23.20 35.35
CA LEU A 308 16.57 -22.87 36.69
C LEU A 308 16.91 -24.04 37.61
N ASP A 309 17.56 -23.76 38.74
CA ASP A 309 18.13 -24.78 39.63
C ASP A 309 17.18 -25.23 40.75
N GLN A 310 16.04 -24.55 40.94
CA GLN A 310 15.08 -24.89 41.98
C GLN A 310 13.72 -25.31 41.41
N PRO A 311 13.13 -26.43 41.87
CA PRO A 311 11.80 -26.83 41.46
C PRO A 311 10.74 -25.83 41.95
N GLY A 312 9.65 -25.71 41.21
CA GLY A 312 8.54 -24.82 41.51
C GLY A 312 7.55 -24.74 40.35
N THR A 313 6.33 -24.33 40.63
CA THR A 313 5.27 -24.20 39.62
C THR A 313 5.00 -22.74 39.30
N GLN A 314 4.58 -22.44 38.07
CA GLN A 314 4.24 -21.07 37.64
C GLN A 314 5.42 -20.09 37.58
N TYR A 315 6.60 -20.55 37.16
CA TYR A 315 7.69 -19.66 36.77
C TYR A 315 7.32 -18.84 35.54
N THR A 316 7.79 -17.59 35.48
CA THR A 316 7.75 -16.80 34.25
C THR A 316 9.12 -16.19 33.98
N LEU A 317 9.44 -15.99 32.69
CA LEU A 317 10.61 -15.27 32.24
C LEU A 317 10.19 -13.96 31.58
N VAL A 318 10.92 -12.88 31.86
CA VAL A 318 10.68 -11.55 31.30
C VAL A 318 11.82 -11.22 30.35
N PHE A 319 11.48 -10.88 29.11
CA PHE A 319 12.43 -10.48 28.08
C PHE A 319 12.30 -8.99 27.80
N THR A 320 13.43 -8.31 27.79
CA THR A 320 13.50 -6.86 27.65
C THR A 320 14.58 -6.47 26.64
N THR A 321 14.37 -5.33 25.98
CA THR A 321 15.35 -4.67 25.12
C THR A 321 15.11 -3.15 25.23
N PRO A 322 16.11 -2.28 24.99
CA PRO A 322 15.87 -0.86 24.93
C PRO A 322 14.75 -0.50 23.94
N ASN A 323 13.93 0.49 24.29
CA ASN A 323 12.91 1.10 23.43
C ASN A 323 11.74 0.23 22.94
N LEU A 324 11.67 -1.07 23.29
CA LEU A 324 10.49 -1.91 23.05
C LEU A 324 9.83 -2.32 24.37
N PRO A 325 8.49 -2.50 24.39
CA PRO A 325 7.80 -3.03 25.55
C PRO A 325 8.34 -4.42 25.95
N PRO A 326 8.52 -4.71 27.25
CA PRO A 326 8.94 -6.02 27.71
C PRO A 326 7.84 -7.06 27.48
N ILE A 327 8.23 -8.32 27.28
CA ILE A 327 7.29 -9.45 27.20
C ILE A 327 7.55 -10.45 28.33
N THR A 328 6.48 -11.02 28.84
CA THR A 328 6.52 -12.06 29.87
C THR A 328 6.03 -13.37 29.28
N SER A 329 6.75 -14.47 29.53
CA SER A 329 6.31 -15.79 29.09
C SER A 329 5.00 -16.19 29.74
N VAL A 330 4.30 -17.13 29.13
CA VAL A 330 3.29 -17.92 29.85
C VAL A 330 3.96 -18.66 31.02
N PRO A 331 3.22 -18.94 32.11
CA PRO A 331 3.76 -19.71 33.22
C PRO A 331 4.17 -21.13 32.79
N PHE A 332 5.30 -21.61 33.33
CA PHE A 332 5.78 -22.98 33.15
C PHE A 332 6.32 -23.53 34.47
N ASP A 333 6.48 -24.85 34.55
CA ASP A 333 6.92 -25.52 35.77
C ASP A 333 8.38 -25.97 35.66
N VAL A 334 9.09 -25.93 36.79
CA VAL A 334 10.39 -26.58 36.97
C VAL A 334 10.17 -27.77 37.89
N LEU A 335 10.30 -28.97 37.33
CA LEU A 335 10.17 -30.22 38.07
C LEU A 335 11.44 -30.48 38.87
N ALA A 336 11.32 -31.27 39.95
CA ALA A 336 12.49 -31.75 40.65
C ALA A 336 13.41 -32.53 39.68
N ALA A 337 14.73 -32.35 39.85
CA ALA A 337 15.70 -33.11 39.08
C ALA A 337 15.47 -34.62 39.26
N PRO A 338 15.64 -35.45 38.22
CA PRO A 338 15.56 -36.89 38.36
C PRO A 338 16.59 -37.37 39.39
N ALA A 339 16.11 -38.00 40.46
CA ALA A 339 16.99 -38.54 41.50
C ALA A 339 17.73 -39.76 40.95
N THR A 340 19.06 -39.75 41.03
CA THR A 340 19.85 -40.97 40.84
C THR A 340 19.90 -41.73 42.16
N VAL A 341 19.28 -42.92 42.21
CA VAL A 341 19.34 -43.81 43.37
C VAL A 341 20.65 -44.60 43.29
N TYR A 342 21.55 -44.40 44.24
CA TYR A 342 22.71 -45.27 44.43
C TYR A 342 22.34 -46.35 45.44
N TRP A 343 22.37 -47.61 44.99
CA TRP A 343 22.35 -48.74 45.90
C TRP A 343 23.77 -48.96 46.41
N THR A 344 23.95 -48.88 47.74
CA THR A 344 25.19 -49.29 48.41
C THR A 344 24.96 -50.64 49.09
N ASN A 345 25.96 -51.51 49.11
CA ASN A 345 25.91 -52.71 49.94
C ASN A 345 26.10 -52.34 51.42
N ALA A 346 25.82 -53.28 52.35
CA ALA A 346 25.99 -53.06 53.79
C ALA A 346 27.43 -52.71 54.22
N ALA A 347 28.42 -52.88 53.33
CA ALA A 347 29.82 -52.53 53.53
C ALA A 347 30.22 -51.18 52.89
N GLY A 348 29.28 -50.39 52.35
CA GLY A 348 29.53 -49.07 51.75
C GLY A 348 30.07 -49.09 50.31
N GLY A 349 30.16 -50.26 49.66
CA GLY A 349 30.54 -50.40 48.26
C GLY A 349 29.38 -50.13 47.30
N SER A 350 29.66 -49.43 46.19
CA SER A 350 28.71 -49.24 45.09
C SER A 350 28.51 -50.54 44.32
N TRP A 351 27.26 -50.93 44.04
CA TRP A 351 26.97 -52.05 43.14
C TRP A 351 27.27 -51.63 41.70
N THR A 352 28.53 -51.68 41.28
CA THR A 352 28.90 -51.51 39.88
C THR A 352 29.03 -52.87 39.21
N THR A 353 28.22 -53.03 38.16
CA THR A 353 28.19 -54.12 37.17
C THR A 353 27.77 -55.51 37.65
N ALA A 354 26.85 -56.10 36.89
CA ALA A 354 26.35 -57.45 37.02
C ALA A 354 27.47 -58.50 36.90
N ARG A 355 28.17 -58.78 38.00
CA ARG A 355 28.93 -60.01 38.16
C ARG A 355 28.02 -60.99 38.90
N ARG A 356 27.33 -61.82 38.10
CA ARG A 356 26.62 -63.06 38.44
C ARG A 356 26.28 -63.21 39.93
N LEU A 357 24.98 -63.21 40.24
CA LEU A 357 24.44 -64.15 41.23
C LEU A 357 24.79 -65.57 40.75
N GLN A 358 26.03 -66.00 40.97
CA GLN A 358 26.36 -67.41 40.97
C GLN A 358 25.68 -67.97 42.20
N ARG A 359 24.55 -68.62 41.93
CA ARG A 359 23.96 -69.71 42.70
C ARG A 359 25.04 -70.30 43.63
N ASN A 360 25.00 -69.97 44.92
CA ASN A 360 25.78 -70.69 45.90
C ASN A 360 25.12 -72.07 46.02
N PRO A 361 25.73 -73.17 45.56
CA PRO A 361 25.12 -74.49 45.63
C PRO A 361 25.06 -75.04 47.07
N ASP A 362 25.72 -74.38 48.02
CA ASP A 362 25.91 -74.90 49.38
C ASP A 362 25.02 -74.21 50.44
N ALA A 363 24.04 -73.39 50.02
CA ALA A 363 23.05 -72.85 50.94
C ALA A 363 21.88 -73.84 51.12
N HIS A 364 21.99 -74.71 52.12
CA HIS A 364 20.93 -75.65 52.58
C HIS A 364 19.71 -74.95 53.23
N CYS A 365 19.19 -73.88 52.64
CA CYS A 365 17.89 -73.32 52.98
C CYS A 365 17.13 -73.02 51.69
N ALA A 366 16.43 -74.03 51.19
CA ALA A 366 15.42 -73.86 50.16
C ALA A 366 14.10 -73.48 50.83
N GLU A 367 13.56 -72.31 50.49
CA GLU A 367 12.13 -72.02 50.23
C GLU A 367 12.02 -70.59 49.65
N PRO A 368 11.02 -70.32 48.80
CA PRO A 368 11.12 -69.29 47.76
C PRO A 368 10.95 -67.88 48.34
N TYR A 369 11.79 -66.95 47.90
CA TYR A 369 11.58 -65.52 48.12
C TYR A 369 10.26 -65.11 47.46
N ALA A 370 9.22 -65.03 48.28
CA ALA A 370 7.95 -64.42 47.94
C ALA A 370 8.15 -62.93 47.63
N ASP A 371 7.31 -62.45 46.70
CA ASP A 371 7.18 -61.06 46.27
C ASP A 371 7.37 -60.06 47.42
N VAL A 372 8.44 -59.28 47.36
CA VAL A 372 8.62 -58.15 48.28
C VAL A 372 8.04 -56.90 47.63
N GLU A 373 6.74 -56.67 47.85
CA GLU A 373 6.07 -55.42 47.50
C GLU A 373 6.46 -54.35 48.55
N TRP A 374 7.43 -53.50 48.22
CA TRP A 374 7.88 -52.43 49.11
C TRP A 374 6.95 -51.22 49.03
N ARG A 375 6.07 -51.02 50.02
CA ARG A 375 5.24 -49.81 50.13
C ARG A 375 5.97 -48.67 50.83
N ARG A 376 5.83 -47.46 50.26
CA ARG A 376 6.40 -46.21 50.75
C ARG A 376 5.58 -45.67 51.92
N ASN A 377 6.11 -45.73 53.14
CA ASN A 377 5.59 -44.96 54.26
C ASN A 377 6.45 -43.71 54.49
N GLY A 378 5.78 -42.59 54.79
CA GLY A 378 6.27 -41.23 54.65
C GLY A 378 7.42 -40.75 55.53
N HIS A 379 8.26 -41.59 56.13
CA HIS A 379 9.47 -41.15 56.83
C HIS A 379 10.64 -42.11 56.61
N ARG A 380 11.82 -41.53 56.37
CA ARG A 380 13.05 -42.19 55.89
C ARG A 380 13.59 -43.19 56.93
N GLN A 381 13.32 -44.48 56.77
CA GLN A 381 14.19 -45.61 57.14
C GLN A 381 13.56 -46.93 56.67
N TRP A 382 14.36 -47.78 56.01
CA TRP A 382 13.98 -49.17 55.67
C TRP A 382 14.51 -50.10 56.75
N GLN A 383 13.65 -50.85 57.44
CA GLN A 383 14.05 -51.94 58.34
C GLN A 383 13.86 -53.28 57.64
N ALA A 384 14.89 -54.13 57.64
CA ALA A 384 14.74 -55.54 57.27
C ALA A 384 14.04 -56.31 58.42
N PRO A 385 13.20 -57.31 58.14
CA PRO A 385 12.56 -58.07 59.19
C PRO A 385 13.61 -58.91 59.95
N THR A 386 13.64 -58.75 61.27
CA THR A 386 14.41 -59.61 62.17
C THR A 386 13.90 -61.04 62.11
N CYS A 387 14.76 -61.98 61.69
CA CYS A 387 14.46 -63.40 61.72
C CYS A 387 14.81 -63.95 63.12
N GLU A 388 13.79 -64.18 63.96
CA GLU A 388 13.96 -64.78 65.28
C GLU A 388 14.02 -66.32 65.20
N ARG A 389 15.22 -66.85 65.51
CA ARG A 389 15.50 -67.93 66.47
C ARG A 389 14.91 -69.34 66.18
N HIS A 390 15.78 -70.35 65.99
CA HIS A 390 15.93 -71.58 66.82
C HIS A 390 16.62 -72.71 66.05
N CYS A 391 17.79 -73.18 66.51
CA CYS A 391 18.20 -74.58 66.34
C CYS A 391 18.85 -75.10 67.62
N ARG A 392 18.10 -75.96 68.35
CA ARG A 392 18.59 -76.83 69.42
C ARG A 392 19.39 -77.99 68.81
N GLY A 393 20.60 -78.18 69.33
CA GLY A 393 21.25 -79.45 69.71
C GLY A 393 21.23 -80.68 68.79
N GLY A 394 22.41 -81.29 68.62
CA GLY A 394 22.49 -82.76 68.44
C GLY A 394 23.69 -83.27 67.64
N ARG A 395 24.68 -83.80 68.37
CA ARG A 395 25.94 -84.48 67.96
C ARG A 395 25.77 -85.69 67.02
N ALA A 396 26.84 -85.99 66.26
CA ALA A 396 27.59 -87.26 66.10
C ALA A 396 28.19 -87.34 64.67
N ALA A 397 29.34 -87.94 64.31
CA ALA A 397 30.55 -88.51 64.92
C ALA A 397 31.47 -88.99 63.76
N HIS A 398 32.76 -89.27 64.06
CA HIS A 398 33.86 -89.85 63.23
C HIS A 398 34.69 -88.85 62.42
N GLN A 399 36.02 -88.71 62.59
CA GLN A 399 37.05 -89.44 63.37
C GLN A 399 37.79 -88.51 64.33
#